data_AF-A0A1G5FMY9-F1
#
_entry.id   AF-A0A1G5FMY9-F1
#
_cell.length_a   1.000
_cell.length_b   1.000
_cell.length_c   1.000
_cell.angle_alpha   90.00
_cell.angle_beta   90.00
_cell.angle_gamma   90.00
#
_symmetry.space_group_name_H-M   'P 1'
#
loop_
_entity.id
_entity.type
_entity.pdbx_description
1 polymer ?
#
loop_
_entity_poly.entity_id
_entity_poly.type
_entity_poly.pdbx_seq_one_letter_code
_entity_poly.pdbx_strand_id
1 'polypeptide(L)'
;MKTWTGILLMIILAVATLSVTSTAKTTNESQQQLNIDESSSQATAVEASHIDRMNDALNSNKDMMPVKADDVSVAPENNDVRVYPMSIGGSGYIYNGLVVEANGKKREFSDWRAEGGSYKPEVHELDLNGDGKKEIVVLYSEGHGTGIYLGQAHILDPVSLDVMKMQTLDEIVKEHVDSKVTVTSDQIEIGVTLNGVPAEPSNVEKGAGDVLYHEKLQFGRVTYYSVEDNKLVVSTSGAYGEGVYAGDLTFSYVFQNGEWKANDLKYSMEVYEEEYYESFD
;
A
#
# COMPACT_ATOMS: atom_id res chain seq x y z
N MET A 1 35.59 -18.40 -23.28
CA MET A 1 34.79 -17.16 -23.24
C MET A 1 33.41 -17.50 -23.78
N LYS A 2 32.42 -17.66 -22.91
CA LYS A 2 31.01 -17.85 -23.28
C LYS A 2 30.25 -16.72 -22.60
N THR A 3 29.72 -15.80 -23.40
CA THR A 3 28.85 -14.72 -22.96
C THR A 3 27.45 -15.29 -22.75
N TRP A 4 26.99 -15.34 -21.51
CA TRP A 4 25.60 -15.58 -21.17
C TRP A 4 24.90 -14.22 -21.12
N THR A 5 24.11 -13.92 -22.14
CA THR A 5 23.12 -12.85 -22.12
C THR A 5 21.88 -13.39 -21.41
N GLY A 6 21.76 -13.07 -20.13
CA GLY A 6 20.55 -13.33 -19.34
C GLY A 6 19.48 -12.32 -19.69
N ILE A 7 18.45 -12.79 -20.40
CA ILE A 7 17.15 -12.12 -20.55
C ILE A 7 16.49 -12.20 -19.17
N LEU A 8 16.12 -11.06 -18.57
CA LEU A 8 15.26 -11.04 -17.39
C LEU A 8 13.90 -10.44 -17.76
N LEU A 9 12.89 -11.18 -17.31
CA LEU A 9 11.47 -11.14 -17.63
C LEU A 9 10.80 -9.83 -17.17
N MET A 10 10.07 -9.16 -18.06
CA MET A 10 9.03 -8.22 -17.65
C MET A 10 7.82 -9.01 -17.13
N ILE A 11 7.37 -8.69 -15.91
CA ILE A 11 6.08 -9.17 -15.40
C ILE A 11 5.06 -8.06 -15.67
N ILE A 12 4.25 -8.26 -16.71
CA ILE A 12 3.07 -7.42 -16.98
C ILE A 12 1.92 -7.95 -16.13
N LEU A 13 1.52 -7.18 -15.11
CA LEU A 13 0.32 -7.48 -14.33
C LEU A 13 -0.92 -6.98 -15.11
N ALA A 14 -1.46 -7.83 -15.97
CA ALA A 14 -2.70 -7.53 -16.69
C ALA A 14 -3.91 -7.60 -15.73
N VAL A 15 -4.44 -6.44 -15.35
CA VAL A 15 -5.74 -6.33 -14.67
C VAL A 15 -6.84 -6.57 -15.71
N ALA A 16 -7.39 -7.79 -15.73
CA ALA A 16 -8.55 -8.11 -16.55
C ALA A 16 -9.82 -7.45 -15.97
N THR A 17 -10.30 -6.38 -16.59
CA THR A 17 -11.62 -5.82 -16.31
C THR A 17 -12.68 -6.69 -16.99
N LEU A 18 -13.43 -7.45 -16.20
CA LEU A 18 -14.65 -8.11 -16.67
C LEU A 18 -15.78 -7.07 -16.71
N SER A 19 -16.01 -6.50 -17.89
CA SER A 19 -17.19 -5.70 -18.19
C SER A 19 -18.45 -6.58 -18.20
N VAL A 20 -19.19 -6.62 -17.10
CA VAL A 20 -20.55 -7.19 -17.09
C VAL A 20 -21.54 -6.16 -17.64
N THR A 21 -21.93 -6.31 -18.90
CA THR A 21 -23.02 -5.55 -19.51
C THR A 21 -24.36 -6.08 -18.99
N SER A 22 -24.94 -5.41 -18.00
CA SER A 22 -26.33 -5.65 -17.61
C SER A 22 -27.26 -5.00 -18.65
N THR A 23 -27.86 -5.85 -19.48
CA THR A 23 -28.95 -5.47 -20.38
C THR A 23 -30.25 -5.48 -19.57
N ALA A 24 -30.76 -4.32 -19.17
CA ALA A 24 -32.12 -4.20 -18.62
C ALA A 24 -33.00 -3.41 -19.60
N LYS A 25 -33.99 -4.14 -20.11
CA LYS A 25 -34.99 -3.71 -21.09
C LYS A 25 -36.06 -2.84 -20.41
N THR A 26 -36.41 -1.76 -21.10
CA THR A 26 -37.47 -0.77 -20.85
C THR A 26 -38.76 -1.26 -20.19
N THR A 27 -39.32 -0.46 -19.26
CA THR A 27 -40.76 -0.17 -19.18
C THR A 27 -40.94 1.27 -18.66
N ASN A 28 -41.85 2.00 -19.31
CA ASN A 28 -42.10 3.42 -19.21
C ASN A 28 -43.26 3.70 -18.21
N GLU A 29 -43.55 4.99 -17.98
CA GLU A 29 -44.65 5.58 -17.18
C GLU A 29 -44.28 5.86 -15.71
N SER A 30 -44.40 7.07 -15.14
CA SER A 30 -45.23 8.23 -15.45
C SER A 30 -44.60 9.50 -14.88
N GLN A 31 -44.62 10.59 -15.66
CA GLN A 31 -44.27 11.93 -15.20
C GLN A 31 -45.45 12.53 -14.42
N GLN A 32 -45.20 13.01 -13.20
CA GLN A 32 -46.07 14.01 -12.58
C GLN A 32 -45.19 15.13 -12.01
N GLN A 33 -45.23 16.23 -12.76
CA GLN A 33 -44.69 17.54 -12.43
C GLN A 33 -45.63 18.19 -11.40
N LEU A 34 -45.10 18.73 -10.29
CA LEU A 34 -45.87 19.53 -9.35
C LEU A 34 -45.31 20.95 -9.30
N ASN A 35 -46.18 21.88 -9.71
CA ASN A 35 -46.02 23.33 -9.66
C ASN A 35 -45.93 23.84 -8.21
N ILE A 36 -45.18 24.93 -8.07
CA ILE A 36 -45.13 25.77 -6.87
C ILE A 36 -46.35 26.71 -6.89
N ASP A 37 -47.03 26.86 -5.75
CA ASP A 37 -47.68 28.14 -5.41
C ASP A 37 -47.73 28.35 -3.88
N GLU A 38 -47.63 29.62 -3.51
CA GLU A 38 -47.37 30.18 -2.19
C GLU A 38 -48.67 30.68 -1.53
N SER A 39 -48.89 30.43 -0.22
CA SER A 39 -49.39 31.37 0.80
C SER A 39 -50.23 30.75 1.95
N SER A 40 -49.79 31.08 3.18
CA SER A 40 -50.51 31.25 4.47
C SER A 40 -51.46 30.16 5.00
N SER A 41 -51.63 29.90 6.30
CA SER A 41 -51.01 30.25 7.56
C SER A 41 -51.83 29.51 8.63
N GLN A 42 -51.21 28.90 9.63
CA GLN A 42 -51.66 28.98 11.03
C GLN A 42 -50.66 28.28 11.95
N ALA A 43 -50.12 29.06 12.89
CA ALA A 43 -49.25 28.62 13.95
C ALA A 43 -50.09 28.28 15.19
N THR A 44 -49.82 27.15 15.82
CA THR A 44 -50.07 26.90 17.24
C THR A 44 -48.78 26.35 17.85
N ALA A 45 -48.25 27.09 18.80
CA ALA A 45 -47.06 26.75 19.57
C ALA A 45 -47.42 25.82 20.73
N VAL A 46 -46.65 24.74 20.95
CA VAL A 46 -46.50 24.12 22.28
C VAL A 46 -45.10 23.50 22.44
N GLU A 47 -44.37 24.11 23.38
CA GLU A 47 -43.30 23.65 24.28
C GLU A 47 -42.00 22.97 23.82
N ALA A 48 -40.95 23.54 24.38
CA ALA A 48 -39.56 23.13 24.35
C ALA A 48 -39.33 21.85 25.18
N SER A 49 -38.71 20.86 24.54
CA SER A 49 -37.87 19.87 25.23
C SER A 49 -36.56 19.74 24.46
N HIS A 50 -35.72 20.76 24.61
CA HIS A 50 -34.41 20.84 23.95
C HIS A 50 -33.27 20.79 24.97
N ILE A 51 -33.36 19.93 25.99
CA ILE A 51 -32.22 19.55 26.84
C ILE A 51 -32.47 18.11 27.31
N ASP A 52 -32.25 17.13 26.44
CA ASP A 52 -32.00 15.74 26.87
C ASP A 52 -31.20 14.90 25.85
N ARG A 53 -30.59 15.51 24.84
CA ARG A 53 -29.78 14.82 23.81
C ARG A 53 -28.26 14.95 24.01
N MET A 54 -27.80 15.23 25.22
CA MET A 54 -26.37 15.37 25.52
C MET A 54 -25.77 14.27 26.40
N ASN A 55 -26.53 13.22 26.74
CA ASN A 55 -25.99 12.08 27.52
C ASN A 55 -25.86 10.76 26.74
N ASP A 56 -26.34 10.69 25.50
CA ASP A 56 -26.13 9.51 24.63
C ASP A 56 -24.80 9.55 23.85
N ALA A 57 -24.02 10.62 24.00
CA ALA A 57 -22.73 10.81 23.32
C ALA A 57 -21.53 10.13 24.03
N LEU A 58 -21.78 9.18 24.96
CA LEU A 58 -20.72 8.48 25.70
C LEU A 58 -20.72 6.95 25.53
N ASN A 59 -21.54 6.38 24.65
CA ASN A 59 -21.46 4.97 24.26
C ASN A 59 -21.43 4.83 22.73
N SER A 60 -20.41 5.39 22.07
CA SER A 60 -20.12 5.06 20.67
C SER A 60 -19.29 3.78 20.62
N ASN A 61 -19.95 2.63 20.62
CA ASN A 61 -19.45 1.51 19.83
C ASN A 61 -19.58 1.94 18.36
N LYS A 62 -18.56 2.64 17.88
CA LYS A 62 -18.43 3.12 16.50
C LYS A 62 -18.65 1.93 15.57
N ASP A 63 -19.54 2.08 14.57
CA ASP A 63 -19.99 1.04 13.64
C ASP A 63 -18.84 0.12 13.16
N MET A 64 -18.72 -1.06 13.76
CA MET A 64 -17.80 -2.10 13.34
C MET A 64 -18.57 -3.11 12.49
N MET A 65 -18.14 -3.31 11.24
CA MET A 65 -18.72 -4.32 10.36
C MET A 65 -18.18 -5.71 10.73
N PRO A 66 -19.00 -6.77 10.61
CA PRO A 66 -18.54 -8.13 10.84
C PRO A 66 -17.53 -8.55 9.77
N VAL A 67 -16.53 -9.35 10.17
CA VAL A 67 -15.54 -9.95 9.27
C VAL A 67 -16.22 -11.00 8.38
N LYS A 68 -16.07 -10.88 7.06
CA LYS A 68 -16.57 -11.85 6.08
C LYS A 68 -15.45 -12.80 5.66
N ALA A 69 -15.80 -13.93 5.05
CA ALA A 69 -14.81 -14.88 4.54
C ALA A 69 -13.84 -14.24 3.52
N ASP A 70 -14.32 -13.31 2.70
CA ASP A 70 -13.50 -12.62 1.69
C ASP A 70 -12.45 -11.66 2.29
N ASP A 71 -12.64 -11.24 3.55
CA ASP A 71 -11.70 -10.41 4.32
C ASP A 71 -10.57 -11.25 4.95
N VAL A 72 -10.66 -12.59 4.85
CA VAL A 72 -9.63 -13.51 5.32
C VAL A 72 -8.65 -13.77 4.19
N SER A 73 -7.38 -13.52 4.45
CA SER A 73 -6.28 -13.92 3.60
C SER A 73 -5.66 -15.21 4.14
N VAL A 74 -5.33 -16.13 3.23
CA VAL A 74 -4.84 -17.48 3.54
C VAL A 74 -3.54 -17.68 2.79
N ALA A 75 -2.52 -18.20 3.47
CA ALA A 75 -1.23 -18.41 2.84
C ALA A 75 -1.32 -19.48 1.75
N PRO A 76 -0.81 -19.22 0.55
CA PRO A 76 -0.87 -20.19 -0.55
C PRO A 76 -0.01 -21.44 -0.28
N GLU A 77 1.00 -21.33 0.58
CA GLU A 77 1.87 -22.45 0.96
C GLU A 77 1.24 -23.35 2.05
N ASN A 78 0.31 -22.80 2.83
CA ASN A 78 -0.31 -23.49 3.98
C ASN A 78 -1.67 -22.87 4.38
N ASN A 79 -2.75 -23.61 4.14
CA ASN A 79 -4.12 -23.15 4.41
C ASN A 79 -4.48 -22.96 5.91
N ASP A 80 -3.59 -23.38 6.81
CA ASP A 80 -3.72 -23.17 8.25
C ASP A 80 -3.07 -21.86 8.71
N VAL A 81 -2.38 -21.14 7.82
CA VAL A 81 -1.82 -19.81 8.07
C VAL A 81 -2.73 -18.75 7.44
N ARG A 82 -3.22 -17.83 8.26
CA ARG A 82 -4.23 -16.84 7.88
C ARG A 82 -3.98 -15.49 8.53
N VAL A 83 -4.39 -14.43 7.84
CA VAL A 83 -4.50 -13.09 8.41
C VAL A 83 -5.88 -12.52 8.12
N TYR A 84 -6.49 -11.87 9.10
CA TYR A 84 -7.82 -11.27 8.98
C TYR A 84 -7.98 -10.07 9.92
N PRO A 85 -8.89 -9.13 9.62
CA PRO A 85 -9.10 -7.97 10.48
C PRO A 85 -9.65 -8.35 11.86
N MET A 86 -9.20 -7.65 12.90
CA MET A 86 -9.88 -7.66 14.20
C MET A 86 -11.26 -6.99 14.10
N SER A 87 -11.33 -5.93 13.29
CA SER A 87 -12.55 -5.21 13.02
C SER A 87 -12.47 -4.42 11.72
N ILE A 88 -13.63 -4.16 11.14
CA ILE A 88 -13.73 -3.43 9.89
C ILE A 88 -14.49 -2.13 10.14
N GLY A 89 -13.86 -1.02 9.77
CA GLY A 89 -14.43 0.32 9.82
C GLY A 89 -14.36 1.03 8.48
N GLY A 90 -14.78 2.29 8.47
CA GLY A 90 -15.03 3.03 7.22
C GLY A 90 -16.15 2.38 6.43
N SER A 91 -16.22 2.63 5.13
CA SER A 91 -17.19 2.01 4.20
C SER A 91 -16.91 0.52 3.93
N GLY A 92 -16.44 -0.24 4.92
CA GLY A 92 -16.02 -1.64 4.80
C GLY A 92 -14.59 -1.83 4.31
N TYR A 93 -13.77 -0.79 4.33
CA TYR A 93 -12.47 -0.75 3.66
C TYR A 93 -11.27 -0.62 4.60
N ILE A 94 -11.49 -0.22 5.86
CA ILE A 94 -10.40 -0.03 6.82
C ILE A 94 -10.41 -1.16 7.84
N TYR A 95 -9.33 -1.93 7.90
CA TYR A 95 -9.11 -2.98 8.88
C TYR A 95 -8.39 -2.35 10.08
N ASN A 96 -9.07 -2.28 11.23
CA ASN A 96 -8.49 -1.73 12.45
C ASN A 96 -7.96 -2.89 13.29
N GLY A 97 -6.65 -3.09 13.21
CA GLY A 97 -5.96 -4.23 13.80
C GLY A 97 -6.08 -5.49 12.94
N LEU A 98 -5.05 -6.33 13.01
CA LEU A 98 -4.99 -7.62 12.32
C LEU A 98 -4.83 -8.76 13.33
N VAL A 99 -5.38 -9.92 12.97
CA VAL A 99 -5.15 -11.18 13.66
C VAL A 99 -4.38 -12.10 12.73
N VAL A 100 -3.27 -12.63 13.21
CA VAL A 100 -2.52 -13.69 12.52
C VAL A 100 -2.80 -15.00 13.22
N GLU A 101 -3.27 -15.98 12.45
CA GLU A 101 -3.49 -17.36 12.88
C GLU A 101 -2.51 -18.27 12.16
N ALA A 102 -1.75 -19.06 12.90
CA ALA A 102 -0.82 -20.04 12.34
C ALA A 102 -0.53 -21.13 13.36
N ASN A 103 -0.40 -22.38 12.90
CA ASN A 103 -0.03 -23.52 13.75
C ASN A 103 -0.94 -23.68 14.99
N GLY A 104 -2.25 -23.39 14.84
CA GLY A 104 -3.24 -23.46 15.91
C GLY A 104 -3.11 -22.36 16.97
N LYS A 105 -2.25 -21.37 16.76
CA LYS A 105 -2.10 -20.17 17.60
C LYS A 105 -2.68 -18.96 16.91
N LYS A 106 -3.05 -17.96 17.70
CA LYS A 106 -3.54 -16.67 17.23
C LYS A 106 -2.80 -15.56 17.96
N ARG A 107 -2.52 -14.48 17.24
CA ARG A 107 -1.98 -13.25 17.81
C ARG A 107 -2.67 -12.04 17.21
N GLU A 108 -3.00 -11.09 18.06
CA GLU A 108 -3.64 -9.83 17.71
C GLU A 108 -2.59 -8.72 17.64
N PHE A 109 -2.68 -7.89 16.61
CA PHE A 109 -1.87 -6.70 16.37
C PHE A 109 -2.80 -5.51 16.20
N SER A 110 -3.16 -4.87 17.31
CA SER A 110 -4.14 -3.78 17.34
C SER A 110 -3.67 -2.50 16.65
N ASP A 111 -2.36 -2.34 16.52
CA ASP A 111 -1.68 -1.22 15.87
C ASP A 111 -1.51 -1.39 14.35
N TRP A 112 -1.71 -2.60 13.83
CA TRP A 112 -1.65 -2.88 12.39
C TRP A 112 -2.95 -2.45 11.72
N ARG A 113 -2.98 -1.21 11.23
CA ARG A 113 -4.11 -0.69 10.46
C ARG A 113 -3.88 -0.99 8.98
N ALA A 114 -4.80 -1.70 8.35
CA ALA A 114 -4.67 -2.07 6.94
C ALA A 114 -5.87 -1.62 6.11
N GLU A 115 -5.67 -1.62 4.80
CA GLU A 115 -6.74 -1.49 3.81
C GLU A 115 -7.31 -2.87 3.44
N GLY A 116 -8.58 -2.90 3.04
CA GLY A 116 -9.28 -4.09 2.57
C GLY A 116 -9.45 -4.13 1.05
N GLY A 117 -10.42 -4.91 0.58
CA GLY A 117 -10.76 -4.98 -0.85
C GLY A 117 -9.60 -5.51 -1.70
N SER A 118 -9.27 -4.81 -2.79
CA SER A 118 -8.15 -5.17 -3.67
C SER A 118 -6.76 -4.98 -3.04
N TYR A 119 -6.69 -4.33 -1.87
CA TYR A 119 -5.45 -4.07 -1.12
C TYR A 119 -5.42 -4.79 0.23
N LYS A 120 -6.26 -5.82 0.38
CA LYS A 120 -6.34 -6.60 1.61
C LYS A 120 -4.98 -7.20 1.98
N PRO A 121 -4.72 -7.44 3.27
CA PRO A 121 -3.47 -8.05 3.71
C PRO A 121 -3.22 -9.40 3.04
N GLU A 122 -1.94 -9.71 2.88
CA GLU A 122 -1.43 -10.99 2.39
C GLU A 122 -0.61 -11.65 3.48
N VAL A 123 -0.58 -12.98 3.48
CA VAL A 123 0.22 -13.76 4.41
C VAL A 123 0.89 -14.92 3.68
N HIS A 124 2.13 -15.22 4.06
CA HIS A 124 2.90 -16.33 3.51
C HIS A 124 3.58 -17.12 4.63
N GLU A 125 3.86 -18.39 4.37
CA GLU A 125 4.69 -19.24 5.24
C GLU A 125 5.89 -19.79 4.45
N LEU A 126 7.08 -19.23 4.69
CA LEU A 126 8.26 -19.40 3.83
C LEU A 126 9.54 -19.57 4.66
N ASP A 127 10.44 -20.45 4.23
CA ASP A 127 11.80 -20.53 4.78
C ASP A 127 12.65 -19.42 4.16
N LEU A 128 12.61 -18.23 4.76
CA LEU A 128 13.22 -17.02 4.21
C LEU A 128 14.74 -16.98 4.43
N ASN A 129 15.25 -17.69 5.44
CA ASN A 129 16.67 -17.71 5.79
C ASN A 129 17.40 -19.00 5.38
N GLY A 130 16.66 -20.01 4.90
CA GLY A 130 17.21 -21.29 4.43
C GLY A 130 17.62 -22.25 5.55
N ASP A 131 17.14 -22.06 6.78
CA ASP A 131 17.45 -22.93 7.93
C ASP A 131 16.51 -24.16 8.04
N GLY A 132 15.51 -24.25 7.16
CA GLY A 132 14.51 -25.31 7.11
C GLY A 132 13.28 -25.05 7.99
N LYS A 133 13.26 -23.96 8.77
CA LYS A 133 12.08 -23.47 9.47
C LYS A 133 11.48 -22.34 8.66
N LYS A 134 10.16 -22.38 8.50
CA LYS A 134 9.46 -21.35 7.76
C LYS A 134 9.05 -20.23 8.69
N GLU A 135 9.31 -18.98 8.33
CA GLU A 135 8.75 -17.79 8.96
C GLU A 135 7.37 -17.44 8.36
N ILE A 136 6.62 -16.61 9.09
CA ILE A 136 5.36 -16.06 8.60
C ILE A 136 5.59 -14.61 8.17
N VAL A 137 5.27 -14.30 6.92
CA VAL A 137 5.36 -12.94 6.37
C VAL A 137 3.95 -12.38 6.25
N VAL A 138 3.72 -11.18 6.78
CA VAL A 138 2.47 -10.44 6.62
C VAL A 138 2.74 -9.16 5.86
N LEU A 139 2.03 -8.95 4.75
CA LEU A 139 2.13 -7.77 3.89
C LEU A 139 0.79 -7.04 3.89
N TYR A 140 0.78 -5.71 3.95
CA TYR A 140 -0.45 -4.92 3.80
C TYR A 140 -0.15 -3.47 3.41
N SER A 141 -1.18 -2.73 3.00
CA SER A 141 -1.11 -1.27 2.83
C SER A 141 -1.80 -0.57 3.99
N GLU A 142 -1.17 0.47 4.57
CA GLU A 142 -1.82 1.37 5.54
C GLU A 142 -2.68 2.46 4.88
N GLY A 143 -2.45 2.67 3.58
CA GLY A 143 -3.06 3.73 2.81
C GLY A 143 -2.46 3.82 1.41
N HIS A 144 -3.33 4.05 0.44
CA HIS A 144 -2.94 4.37 -0.93
C HIS A 144 -3.72 5.58 -1.46
N GLY A 145 -3.20 6.18 -2.53
CA GLY A 145 -3.82 7.30 -3.23
C GLY A 145 -2.98 7.78 -4.40
N THR A 146 -3.33 8.93 -4.96
CA THR A 146 -2.55 9.53 -6.05
C THR A 146 -1.14 9.84 -5.57
N GLY A 147 -0.16 9.09 -6.08
CA GLY A 147 1.25 9.24 -5.74
C GLY A 147 1.60 8.83 -4.31
N ILE A 148 0.82 7.99 -3.65
CA ILE A 148 1.13 7.44 -2.32
C ILE A 148 0.75 5.96 -2.30
N TYR A 149 1.65 5.13 -1.76
CA TYR A 149 1.36 3.75 -1.40
C TYR A 149 2.21 3.37 -0.18
N LEU A 150 1.56 3.18 0.97
CA LEU A 150 2.20 2.96 2.26
C LEU A 150 2.18 1.47 2.60
N GLY A 151 2.95 0.68 1.84
CA GLY A 151 3.14 -0.73 2.12
C GLY A 151 3.87 -0.97 3.44
N GLN A 152 3.50 -2.06 4.10
CA GLN A 152 4.08 -2.55 5.34
C GLN A 152 4.37 -4.04 5.18
N ALA A 153 5.43 -4.49 5.86
CA ALA A 153 5.75 -5.89 5.99
C ALA A 153 6.23 -6.20 7.41
N HIS A 154 5.83 -7.36 7.91
CA HIS A 154 6.33 -7.92 9.16
C HIS A 154 6.71 -9.38 8.94
N ILE A 155 7.80 -9.80 9.57
CA ILE A 155 8.21 -11.20 9.64
C ILE A 155 7.99 -11.67 11.08
N LEU A 156 7.29 -12.78 11.26
CA LEU A 156 6.96 -13.33 12.57
C LEU A 156 7.73 -14.63 12.82
N ASP A 157 8.14 -14.82 14.08
CA ASP A 157 8.65 -16.11 14.55
C ASP A 157 7.54 -17.17 14.42
N PRO A 158 7.79 -18.32 13.79
CA PRO A 158 6.75 -19.29 13.48
C PRO A 158 6.21 -20.05 14.69
N VAL A 159 6.89 -19.95 15.84
CA VAL A 159 6.50 -20.62 17.08
C VAL A 159 5.75 -19.64 17.99
N SER A 160 6.28 -18.43 18.22
CA SER A 160 5.71 -17.46 19.16
C SER A 160 4.79 -16.43 18.50
N LEU A 161 4.85 -16.28 17.18
CA LEU A 161 4.24 -15.19 16.41
C LEU A 161 4.73 -13.80 16.85
N ASP A 162 5.86 -13.70 17.55
CA ASP A 162 6.49 -12.40 17.84
C ASP A 162 7.05 -11.79 16.55
N VAL A 163 6.91 -10.47 16.41
CA VAL A 163 7.54 -9.73 15.30
C VAL A 163 9.05 -9.82 15.45
N MET A 164 9.69 -10.36 14.42
CA MET A 164 11.14 -10.42 14.31
C MET A 164 11.69 -9.05 13.94
N LYS A 165 12.86 -8.72 14.48
CA LYS A 165 13.49 -7.42 14.22
C LYS A 165 13.87 -7.30 12.74
N MET A 166 13.48 -6.19 12.13
CA MET A 166 13.86 -5.79 10.77
C MET A 166 14.55 -4.44 10.82
N GLN A 167 15.61 -4.29 10.02
CA GLN A 167 16.23 -2.99 9.77
C GLN A 167 15.19 -2.07 9.12
N THR A 168 15.06 -0.84 9.61
CA THR A 168 14.06 0.10 9.11
C THR A 168 14.50 0.74 7.79
N LEU A 169 13.53 1.19 6.98
CA LEU A 169 13.83 1.89 5.73
C LEU A 169 14.70 3.15 5.96
N ASP A 170 14.42 3.91 7.02
CA ASP A 170 15.20 5.10 7.38
C ASP A 170 16.66 4.76 7.71
N GLU A 171 16.91 3.66 8.43
CA GLU A 171 18.27 3.17 8.70
C GLU A 171 18.96 2.75 7.40
N ILE A 172 18.27 2.00 6.54
CA ILE A 172 18.81 1.53 5.25
C ILE A 172 19.21 2.72 4.37
N VAL A 173 18.31 3.70 4.20
CA VAL A 173 18.57 4.91 3.40
C VAL A 173 19.73 5.70 3.99
N LYS A 174 19.76 5.90 5.30
CA LYS A 174 20.82 6.64 5.98
C LYS A 174 22.20 5.98 5.86
N GLU A 175 22.25 4.65 5.90
CA GLU A 175 23.50 3.88 5.83
C GLU A 175 24.03 3.76 4.41
N HIS A 176 23.14 3.61 3.43
CA HIS A 176 23.54 3.18 2.10
C HIS A 176 23.34 4.21 1.00
N VAL A 177 22.46 5.20 1.18
CA VAL A 177 22.06 6.13 0.12
C VAL A 177 22.54 7.54 0.42
N ASP A 178 23.27 8.11 -0.53
CA ASP A 178 23.45 9.56 -0.64
C ASP A 178 22.85 10.04 -1.94
N SER A 179 22.12 11.16 -1.89
CA SER A 179 21.47 11.73 -3.07
C SER A 179 21.57 13.24 -3.07
N LYS A 180 21.43 13.82 -4.26
CA LYS A 180 21.40 15.25 -4.47
C LYS A 180 20.44 15.58 -5.61
N VAL A 181 19.54 16.52 -5.36
CA VAL A 181 18.63 17.09 -6.34
C VAL A 181 19.10 18.50 -6.65
N THR A 182 19.37 18.78 -7.93
CA THR A 182 19.80 20.10 -8.41
C THR A 182 18.79 20.60 -9.42
N VAL A 183 18.12 21.70 -9.07
CA VAL A 183 17.08 22.30 -9.91
C VAL A 183 17.67 23.44 -10.73
N THR A 184 17.53 23.38 -12.05
CA THR A 184 17.90 24.45 -12.98
C THR A 184 16.66 25.17 -13.51
N SER A 185 16.83 26.00 -14.55
CA SER A 185 15.72 26.70 -15.20
C SER A 185 14.70 25.76 -15.82
N ASP A 186 15.18 24.65 -16.39
CA ASP A 186 14.48 23.79 -17.34
C ASP A 186 14.60 22.30 -16.99
N GLN A 187 15.50 21.94 -16.09
CA GLN A 187 15.78 20.55 -15.73
C GLN A 187 15.92 20.37 -14.22
N ILE A 188 15.77 19.12 -13.80
CA ILE A 188 16.05 18.64 -12.46
C ILE A 188 17.05 17.51 -12.60
N GLU A 189 18.28 17.76 -12.15
CA GLU A 189 19.34 16.75 -12.13
C GLU A 189 19.30 16.02 -10.79
N ILE A 190 19.26 14.69 -10.84
CA ILE A 190 19.21 13.85 -9.64
C ILE A 190 20.39 12.89 -9.70
N GLY A 191 21.28 13.04 -8.72
CA GLY A 191 22.40 12.13 -8.50
C GLY A 191 22.12 11.24 -7.31
N VAL A 192 22.39 9.95 -7.47
CA VAL A 192 22.31 8.96 -6.39
C VAL A 192 23.62 8.19 -6.30
N THR A 193 24.08 7.96 -5.09
CA THR A 193 25.24 7.14 -4.77
C THR A 193 24.80 6.09 -3.75
N LEU A 194 24.99 4.82 -4.11
CA LEU A 194 24.67 3.68 -3.26
C LEU A 194 25.98 3.05 -2.78
N ASN A 195 26.20 3.01 -1.47
CA ASN A 195 27.44 2.48 -0.87
C ASN A 195 28.73 3.11 -1.44
N GLY A 196 28.70 4.40 -1.75
CA GLY A 196 29.81 5.12 -2.38
C GLY A 196 29.97 4.87 -3.89
N VAL A 197 29.12 4.04 -4.49
CA VAL A 197 29.09 3.78 -5.94
C VAL A 197 27.99 4.64 -6.59
N PRO A 198 28.33 5.54 -7.52
CA PRO A 198 27.33 6.33 -8.24
C PRO A 198 26.39 5.43 -9.05
N ALA A 199 25.09 5.71 -8.98
CA ALA A 199 24.11 5.21 -9.93
C ALA A 199 24.11 6.10 -11.19
N GLU A 200 23.46 5.63 -12.25
CA GLU A 200 23.25 6.45 -13.45
C GLU A 200 22.45 7.72 -13.07
N PRO A 201 22.95 8.92 -13.42
CA PRO A 201 22.26 10.16 -13.10
C PRO A 201 20.99 10.30 -13.94
N SER A 202 19.96 10.91 -13.36
CA SER A 202 18.73 11.21 -14.09
C SER A 202 18.54 12.71 -14.29
N ASN A 203 18.04 13.06 -15.46
CA ASN A 203 17.59 14.41 -15.77
C ASN A 203 16.08 14.34 -16.05
N VAL A 204 15.32 15.12 -15.31
CA VAL A 204 13.86 15.22 -15.47
C VAL A 204 13.54 16.62 -15.96
N GLU A 205 12.71 16.73 -16.99
CA GLU A 205 12.23 18.04 -17.45
C GLU A 205 11.42 18.70 -16.34
N LYS A 206 11.70 19.98 -16.11
CA LYS A 206 10.97 20.76 -15.11
C LYS A 206 9.59 21.10 -15.67
N GLY A 207 8.55 20.49 -15.09
CA GLY A 207 7.16 20.80 -15.45
C GLY A 207 6.78 22.26 -15.21
N ALA A 208 5.74 22.71 -15.90
CA ALA A 208 5.12 24.03 -15.69
C ALA A 208 4.29 24.02 -14.39
N GLY A 209 4.96 24.05 -13.25
CA GLY A 209 4.31 24.05 -11.94
C GLY A 209 5.25 24.46 -10.80
N ASP A 210 4.67 25.01 -9.75
CA ASP A 210 5.37 25.40 -8.53
C ASP A 210 5.49 24.20 -7.57
N VAL A 211 6.25 23.18 -7.98
CA VAL A 211 6.60 22.06 -7.08
C VAL A 211 7.74 22.50 -6.18
N LEU A 212 7.57 22.30 -4.87
CA LEU A 212 8.68 22.44 -3.91
C LEU A 212 9.56 21.19 -4.00
N TYR A 213 10.78 21.38 -4.48
CA TYR A 213 11.76 20.32 -4.61
C TYR A 213 12.55 20.12 -3.32
N HIS A 214 12.85 18.87 -3.01
CA HIS A 214 13.75 18.51 -1.91
C HIS A 214 15.21 18.66 -2.35
N GLU A 215 16.13 18.87 -1.41
CA GLU A 215 17.57 18.87 -1.71
C GLU A 215 18.14 17.46 -1.89
N LYS A 216 17.49 16.46 -1.28
CA LYS A 216 17.80 15.04 -1.34
C LYS A 216 16.52 14.25 -1.61
N LEU A 217 16.66 13.07 -2.19
CA LEU A 217 15.54 12.13 -2.33
C LEU A 217 15.02 11.72 -0.95
N GLN A 218 13.70 11.67 -0.83
CA GLN A 218 12.98 11.12 0.31
C GLN A 218 12.32 9.80 -0.09
N PHE A 219 12.44 8.78 0.75
CA PHE A 219 11.87 7.46 0.49
C PHE A 219 10.73 7.18 1.48
N GLY A 220 9.89 6.18 1.18
CA GLY A 220 8.83 5.72 2.10
C GLY A 220 7.40 6.04 1.66
N ARG A 221 7.18 7.10 0.86
CA ARG A 221 5.83 7.51 0.44
C ARG A 221 5.17 6.58 -0.57
N VAL A 222 5.99 5.92 -1.37
CA VAL A 222 5.60 4.86 -2.30
C VAL A 222 6.54 3.71 -2.00
N THR A 223 6.05 2.71 -1.28
CA THR A 223 6.83 1.57 -0.82
C THR A 223 6.01 0.30 -0.99
N TYR A 224 6.48 -0.57 -1.86
CA TYR A 224 5.88 -1.88 -2.10
C TYR A 224 6.73 -2.95 -1.43
N TYR A 225 6.05 -3.91 -0.82
CA TYR A 225 6.65 -5.15 -0.33
C TYR A 225 6.05 -6.31 -1.12
N SER A 226 6.89 -7.26 -1.50
CA SER A 226 6.49 -8.46 -2.23
C SER A 226 7.28 -9.67 -1.72
N VAL A 227 6.73 -10.86 -1.95
CA VAL A 227 7.49 -12.10 -1.87
C VAL A 227 7.86 -12.54 -3.28
N GLU A 228 9.15 -12.64 -3.55
CA GLU A 228 9.69 -13.08 -4.84
C GLU A 228 10.79 -14.12 -4.61
N ASP A 229 10.70 -15.27 -5.26
CA ASP A 229 11.69 -16.36 -5.14
C ASP A 229 12.08 -16.69 -3.68
N ASN A 230 11.08 -16.78 -2.79
CA ASN A 230 11.23 -16.98 -1.34
C ASN A 230 12.05 -15.89 -0.62
N LYS A 231 12.03 -14.66 -1.12
CA LYS A 231 12.62 -13.49 -0.46
C LYS A 231 11.55 -12.44 -0.22
N LEU A 232 11.66 -11.73 0.90
CA LEU A 232 10.96 -10.47 1.09
C LEU A 232 11.72 -9.38 0.33
N VAL A 233 11.10 -8.86 -0.72
CA VAL A 233 11.64 -7.80 -1.58
C VAL A 233 10.89 -6.51 -1.31
N VAL A 234 11.62 -5.40 -1.42
CA VAL A 234 11.11 -4.04 -1.25
C VAL A 234 11.45 -3.21 -2.47
N SER A 235 10.51 -2.40 -2.92
CA SER A 235 10.73 -1.31 -3.87
C SER A 235 10.19 -0.02 -3.28
N THR A 236 11.01 1.03 -3.21
CA THR A 236 10.56 2.34 -2.71
C THR A 236 11.07 3.48 -3.58
N SER A 237 10.15 4.37 -3.95
CA SER A 237 10.42 5.44 -4.89
C SER A 237 11.12 6.63 -4.24
N GLY A 238 12.10 7.19 -4.95
CA GLY A 238 12.82 8.38 -4.51
C GLY A 238 12.04 9.65 -4.82
N ALA A 239 11.36 10.23 -3.83
CA ALA A 239 10.66 11.49 -4.00
C ALA A 239 11.63 12.67 -4.06
N TYR A 240 11.59 13.47 -5.12
CA TYR A 240 12.36 14.72 -5.22
C TYR A 240 11.49 15.97 -5.00
N GLY A 241 10.20 15.78 -4.72
CA GLY A 241 9.24 16.81 -4.36
C GLY A 241 7.89 16.19 -4.01
N GLU A 242 6.89 17.03 -3.74
CA GLU A 242 5.54 16.55 -3.39
C GLU A 242 4.86 15.88 -4.61
N GLY A 243 4.64 14.57 -4.51
CA GLY A 243 3.97 13.78 -5.55
C GLY A 243 4.81 13.52 -6.81
N VAL A 244 6.11 13.81 -6.78
CA VAL A 244 7.02 13.59 -7.90
C VAL A 244 8.21 12.71 -7.47
N TYR A 245 8.51 11.71 -8.30
CA TYR A 245 9.41 10.61 -7.97
C TYR A 245 10.41 10.35 -9.09
N ALA A 246 11.62 9.94 -8.72
CA ALA A 246 12.67 9.55 -9.63
C ALA A 246 13.29 8.25 -9.12
N GLY A 247 13.17 7.22 -9.95
CA GLY A 247 13.73 5.90 -9.71
C GLY A 247 13.25 5.23 -8.43
N ASP A 248 13.68 4.00 -8.26
CA ASP A 248 13.33 3.16 -7.13
C ASP A 248 14.59 2.57 -6.49
N LEU A 249 14.62 2.61 -5.16
CA LEU A 249 15.53 1.82 -4.35
C LEU A 249 14.88 0.45 -4.15
N THR A 250 15.54 -0.60 -4.65
CA THR A 250 15.12 -1.98 -4.48
C THR A 250 16.10 -2.75 -3.63
N PHE A 251 15.61 -3.65 -2.78
CA PHE A 251 16.44 -4.52 -1.94
C PHE A 251 15.64 -5.72 -1.45
N SER A 252 16.34 -6.71 -0.89
CA SER A 252 15.71 -7.85 -0.21
C SER A 252 16.17 -7.92 1.24
N TYR A 253 15.40 -8.60 2.10
CA TYR A 253 15.83 -8.87 3.47
C TYR A 253 16.55 -10.22 3.59
N VAL A 254 17.62 -10.25 4.38
CA VAL A 254 18.34 -11.47 4.78
C VAL A 254 18.56 -11.48 6.29
N PHE A 255 18.48 -12.66 6.91
CA PHE A 255 18.66 -12.77 8.35
C PHE A 255 20.14 -12.79 8.74
N GLN A 256 20.59 -11.78 9.48
CA GLN A 256 21.99 -11.63 9.88
C GLN A 256 22.08 -11.07 11.30
N ASN A 257 22.85 -11.75 12.16
CA ASN A 257 23.11 -11.32 13.54
C ASN A 257 21.82 -11.09 14.37
N GLY A 258 20.78 -11.91 14.15
CA GLY A 258 19.51 -11.83 14.89
C GLY A 258 18.51 -10.79 14.37
N GLU A 259 18.76 -10.22 13.20
CA GLU A 259 17.93 -9.18 12.59
C GLU A 259 17.83 -9.41 11.07
N TRP A 260 16.67 -9.13 10.49
CA TRP A 260 16.50 -9.06 9.05
C TRP A 260 17.06 -7.74 8.52
N LYS A 261 18.09 -7.80 7.70
CA LYS A 261 18.80 -6.63 7.16
C LYS A 261 18.67 -6.54 5.65
N ALA A 262 18.73 -5.32 5.13
CA ALA A 262 18.73 -5.10 3.69
C ALA A 262 19.97 -5.74 3.05
N ASN A 263 19.76 -6.34 1.88
CA ASN A 263 20.78 -6.94 1.04
C ASN A 263 20.42 -6.76 -0.44
N ASP A 264 21.43 -6.88 -1.29
CA ASP A 264 21.29 -6.73 -2.75
C ASP A 264 20.67 -5.39 -3.17
N LEU A 265 20.98 -4.31 -2.45
CA LEU A 265 20.45 -2.97 -2.73
C LEU A 265 20.81 -2.54 -4.15
N LYS A 266 19.84 -1.95 -4.86
CA LYS A 266 20.01 -1.35 -6.18
C LYS A 266 19.17 -0.09 -6.27
N TYR A 267 19.65 0.87 -7.05
CA TYR A 267 18.85 2.02 -7.44
C TYR A 267 18.77 2.06 -8.96
N SER A 268 17.57 2.15 -9.50
CA SER A 268 17.34 2.18 -10.94
C SER A 268 16.26 3.18 -11.30
N MET A 269 16.45 3.83 -12.44
CA MET A 269 15.38 4.55 -13.11
C MET A 269 14.62 3.53 -13.96
N GLU A 270 13.45 3.07 -13.51
CA GLU A 270 12.54 2.45 -14.46
C GLU A 270 12.01 3.56 -15.37
N VAL A 271 12.45 3.51 -16.63
CA VAL A 271 11.79 4.25 -17.70
C VAL A 271 10.52 3.47 -17.99
N TYR A 272 9.38 3.94 -17.50
CA TYR A 272 8.10 3.49 -18.02
C TYR A 272 8.07 3.87 -19.49
N GLU A 273 8.36 2.92 -20.39
CA GLU A 273 7.99 3.07 -21.79
C GLU A 273 6.46 3.19 -21.77
N GLU A 274 5.94 4.40 -21.96
CA GLU A 274 4.52 4.60 -22.22
C GLU A 274 4.20 3.86 -23.52
N GLU A 275 3.81 2.58 -23.41
CA GLU A 275 3.13 1.88 -24.49
C GLU A 275 1.78 2.60 -24.70
N TYR A 276 1.80 3.59 -25.58
CA TYR A 276 0.58 4.15 -26.16
C TYR A 276 -0.17 3.01 -26.84
N TYR A 277 -1.17 2.46 -26.15
CA TYR A 277 -2.21 1.68 -26.79
C TYR A 277 -2.98 2.63 -27.71
N GLU A 278 -2.64 2.65 -28.99
CA GLU A 278 -3.53 3.17 -30.01
C GLU A 278 -4.84 2.39 -29.90
N SER A 279 -5.88 3.05 -29.40
CA SER A 279 -7.23 2.53 -29.48
C SER A 279 -7.60 2.44 -30.96
N PHE A 280 -7.67 1.22 -31.51
CA PHE A 280 -8.26 1.00 -32.81
C PHE A 280 -9.76 1.29 -32.72
N ASP A 281 -10.22 2.27 -33.50
CA ASP A 281 -11.63 2.62 -33.75
C ASP A 281 -12.44 1.43 -34.31
#